data_AF-A0A4Q6BGP5-F1
#
_entry.id   AF-A0A4Q6BGP5-F1
#
_cell.length_a   1.000
_cell.length_b   1.000
_cell.length_c   1.000
_cell.angle_alpha   90.00
_cell.angle_beta   90.00
_cell.angle_gamma   90.00
#
_symmetry.space_group_name_H-M   'P 1'
#
loop_
_entity.id
_entity.type
_entity.pdbx_description
1 polymer ?
#
loop_
_entity_poly.entity_id
_entity_poly.type
_entity_poly.pdbx_seq_one_letter_code
_entity_poly.pdbx_strand_id
1 'polypeptide(L)' 'MSSPDQHRRAPIALGVNVDHVATVRNARRARHPDPVHAALLCEQAGADSITMHLREDRRHIVD' A
#
# COMPACT_ATOMS: atom_id res chain seq x y z
N MET A 1 31.11 16.84 30.00
CA MET A 1 30.72 15.61 29.27
C MET A 1 29.36 15.87 28.66
N SER A 2 29.34 16.36 27.42
CA SER A 2 28.10 16.68 26.71
C SER A 2 27.52 15.38 26.14
N SER A 3 26.32 15.00 26.59
CA SER A 3 25.56 13.90 25.98
C SER A 3 25.13 14.31 24.57
N PRO A 4 25.49 13.58 23.50
CA PRO A 4 24.82 13.74 22.21
C PRO A 4 23.62 12.77 22.09
N ASP A 5 22.77 13.01 21.09
CA ASP A 5 21.62 12.21 20.65
C ASP A 5 20.21 12.49 21.22
N GLN A 6 19.85 13.77 21.39
CA GLN A 6 18.44 14.18 21.58
C GLN A 6 17.64 14.38 20.28
N HIS A 7 17.99 13.75 19.15
CA HIS A 7 17.23 13.91 17.89
C HIS A 7 17.02 12.62 17.07
N ARG A 8 16.88 11.46 17.72
CA ARG A 8 16.26 10.31 17.05
C ARG A 8 14.78 10.63 16.81
N ARG A 9 14.45 11.13 15.63
CA ARG A 9 13.06 11.16 15.16
C ARG A 9 12.50 9.75 15.22
N ALA A 10 11.26 9.60 15.68
CA ALA A 10 10.54 8.35 15.59
C ALA A 10 10.59 7.83 14.14
N PRO A 11 10.65 6.50 13.92
CA PRO A 11 10.65 5.94 12.58
C PRO A 11 9.45 6.48 11.79
N ILE A 12 9.69 6.94 10.57
CA ILE A 12 8.62 7.36 9.66
C ILE A 12 7.99 6.10 9.09
N ALA A 13 6.68 5.96 9.24
CA ALA A 13 5.92 4.83 8.71
C ALA A 13 5.64 4.98 7.20
N LEU A 14 5.73 3.89 6.45
CA LEU A 14 5.38 3.77 5.04
C LEU A 14 4.01 3.09 4.89
N GLY A 15 3.05 3.81 4.34
CA GLY A 15 1.78 3.25 3.85
C GLY A 15 1.81 3.05 2.34
N VAL A 16 1.43 1.87 1.85
CA VAL A 16 1.38 1.58 0.41
C VAL A 16 -0.05 1.52 -0.10
N ASN A 17 -0.37 2.36 -1.10
CA ASN A 17 -1.66 2.32 -1.78
C ASN A 17 -1.63 1.32 -2.96
N VAL A 18 -2.59 0.39 -3.01
CA VAL A 18 -2.67 -0.65 -4.05
C VAL A 18 -3.80 -0.45 -5.07
N ASP A 19 -4.49 0.70 -5.07
CA ASP A 19 -5.63 0.98 -5.96
C ASP A 19 -5.26 0.84 -7.44
N HIS A 20 -4.04 1.25 -7.80
CA HIS A 20 -3.57 1.21 -9.19
C HIS A 20 -3.25 -0.20 -9.69
N VAL A 21 -2.99 -1.17 -8.80
CA VAL A 21 -2.91 -2.59 -9.19
C VAL A 21 -4.26 -3.02 -9.77
N ALA A 22 -5.35 -2.59 -9.14
CA ALA A 22 -6.70 -2.88 -9.62
C ALA A 22 -7.03 -2.09 -10.90
N THR A 23 -6.53 -0.86 -11.06
CA THR A 23 -6.66 -0.12 -12.34
C THR A 23 -6.10 -0.93 -13.52
N VAL A 24 -4.89 -1.50 -13.38
CA VAL A 24 -4.26 -2.31 -14.45
C VAL A 24 -5.07 -3.59 -14.72
N ARG A 25 -5.51 -4.28 -13.67
CA ARG A 25 -6.37 -5.47 -13.77
C ARG A 25 -7.65 -5.17 -14.53
N ASN A 26 -8.35 -4.11 -14.14
CA ASN A 26 -9.65 -3.72 -14.69
C ASN A 26 -9.52 -3.29 -16.15
N ALA A 27 -8.45 -2.56 -16.51
CA ALA A 27 -8.17 -2.16 -17.89
C ALA A 27 -8.03 -3.37 -18.83
N ARG A 28 -7.55 -4.51 -18.32
CA ARG A 28 -7.36 -5.76 -19.08
C ARG A 28 -8.55 -6.71 -18.99
N ARG A 29 -9.57 -6.41 -18.18
CA ARG A 29 -10.66 -7.34 -17.83
C ARG A 29 -10.13 -8.73 -17.42
N ALA A 30 -9.01 -8.74 -16.71
CA ALA A 30 -8.30 -9.96 -16.31
C ALA A 30 -8.42 -10.20 -14.80
N ARG A 31 -8.01 -11.37 -14.32
CA ARG A 31 -7.86 -11.65 -12.88
C ARG A 31 -6.56 -11.11 -12.29
N HIS A 32 -5.60 -10.75 -13.14
CA HIS A 32 -4.27 -10.30 -12.73
C HIS A 32 -3.91 -8.94 -13.35
N PRO A 33 -3.11 -8.13 -12.64
CA PRO A 33 -2.55 -8.39 -11.31
C PRO A 33 -3.62 -8.34 -10.19
N ASP A 34 -3.39 -9.05 -9.09
CA ASP A 34 -4.31 -9.11 -7.95
C ASP A 34 -3.89 -8.09 -6.87
N PRO A 35 -4.73 -7.10 -6.52
CA PRO A 35 -4.44 -6.14 -5.46
C PRO A 35 -4.21 -6.78 -4.09
N VAL A 36 -4.88 -7.90 -3.78
CA VAL A 36 -4.68 -8.62 -2.51
C VAL A 36 -3.28 -9.21 -2.45
N HIS A 37 -2.86 -9.87 -3.52
CA HIS A 37 -1.49 -10.37 -3.62
C HIS A 37 -0.44 -9.26 -3.54
N ALA A 38 -0.69 -8.11 -4.17
CA ALA A 38 0.20 -6.95 -4.09
C ALA A 38 0.30 -6.40 -2.65
N ALA A 39 -0.81 -6.30 -1.93
CA ALA A 39 -0.82 -5.89 -0.52
C ALA A 39 0.06 -6.80 0.35
N LEU A 40 -0.09 -8.13 0.22
CA LEU A 40 0.71 -9.11 0.94
C LEU A 40 2.22 -8.98 0.65
N LEU A 41 2.58 -8.72 -0.61
CA LEU A 41 3.97 -8.48 -0.98
C LEU A 41 4.52 -7.18 -0.38
N CYS A 42 3.72 -6.12 -0.32
CA CYS A 42 4.10 -4.85 0.29
C CYS A 42 4.34 -5.00 1.80
N GLU A 43 3.49 -5.72 2.52
CA GLU A 43 3.69 -6.03 3.94
C GLU A 43 4.98 -6.83 4.15
N GLN A 44 5.21 -7.88 3.35
CA GLN A 44 6.45 -8.68 3.41
C GLN A 44 7.71 -7.86 3.09
N ALA A 45 7.58 -6.81 2.27
CA ALA A 45 8.65 -5.91 1.91
C ALA A 45 8.90 -4.78 2.94
N GLY A 46 8.13 -4.74 4.04
CA GLY A 46 8.33 -3.78 5.13
C GLY A 46 7.44 -2.55 5.07
N ALA A 47 6.30 -2.60 4.36
CA ALA A 47 5.26 -1.58 4.52
C ALA A 47 4.65 -1.69 5.93
N ASP A 48 4.48 -0.56 6.60
CA ASP A 48 3.84 -0.49 7.92
C ASP A 48 2.31 -0.55 7.82
N SER A 49 1.76 -0.21 6.66
CA SER A 49 0.32 -0.27 6.38
C SER A 49 0.01 -0.38 4.90
N ILE A 50 -1.19 -0.90 4.59
CA ILE A 50 -1.76 -0.93 3.25
C ILE A 50 -2.99 -0.02 3.18
N THR A 51 -3.07 0.78 2.13
CA THR A 51 -4.19 1.69 1.87
C THR A 51 -4.95 1.22 0.63
N MET A 52 -6.26 1.07 0.76
CA MET A 52 -7.18 0.74 -0.35
C MET A 52 -8.41 1.64 -0.26
N HIS A 53 -8.82 2.21 -1.39
CA HIS A 53 -10.04 3.01 -1.45
C HIS A 53 -11.13 2.26 -2.20
N LEU A 54 -12.12 1.79 -1.43
CA LEU A 54 -13.37 1.32 -2.01
C LEU A 54 -14.17 2.54 -2.49
N ARG A 55 -14.10 2.80 -3.79
CA ARG A 55 -14.88 3.89 -4.39
C ARG A 55 -16.35 3.47 -4.53
N GLU A 56 -17.27 4.40 -4.32
CA GLU A 56 -18.72 4.21 -4.56
C GLU A 56 -19.00 3.76 -6.00
N ASP A 57 -18.22 4.27 -6.96
CA ASP A 57 -18.28 3.92 -8.38
C ASP A 57 -17.53 2.63 -8.76
N ARG A 58 -16.91 1.94 -7.78
CA ARG A 58 -16.19 0.67 -7.95
C ARG A 58 -15.16 0.65 -9.09
N ARG A 59 -14.58 1.82 -9.41
CA ARG A 59 -13.70 1.97 -10.57
C ARG A 59 -12.41 1.13 -10.49
N HIS A 60 -11.90 0.90 -9.27
CA HIS A 60 -10.63 0.21 -9.02
C HIS A 60 -10.82 -1.02 -8.11
N ILE A 61 -10.97 -0.83 -6.80
CA ILE A 61 -11.27 -1.92 -5.86
C ILE A 61 -12.76 -2.29 -5.96
N VAL A 62 -13.01 -3.60 -5.97
CA VAL A 62 -14.34 -4.24 -5.99
C VAL A 62 -14.47 -5.13 -4.75
N ASP A 63 -15.71 -5.37 -4.32
CA ASP A 63 -16.06 -6.25 -3.20
C ASP A 63 -15.78 -7.74 -3.48
#